data_AF-A0A832M3C2-F1
#
_entry.id   AF-A0A832M3C2-F1
#
_cell.length_a   1.000
_cell.length_b   1.000
_cell.length_c   1.000
_cell.angle_alpha   90.00
_cell.angle_beta   90.00
_cell.angle_gamma   90.00
#
_symmetry.space_group_name_H-M   'P 1'
#
loop_
_entity.id
_entity.type
_entity.pdbx_description
1 polymer ?
#
loop_
_entity_poly.entity_id
_entity_poly.type
_entity_poly.pdbx_seq_one_letter_code
_entity_poly.pdbx_strand_id
1 'polypeptide(L)' 'METVGKPSEKIVSLHIPPQLLEQLDALVEKGLFKNRSEAVRYAILLLLREYAWLAARENLMMVPLR' A
#
# COMPACT_ATOMS: atom_id res chain seq x y z
N MET A 1 25.55 -3.57 18.77
CA MET A 1 24.52 -4.24 17.95
C MET A 1 23.32 -3.32 17.91
N GLU A 2 23.21 -2.47 16.87
CA GLU A 2 22.00 -1.67 16.65
C GLU A 2 20.87 -2.61 16.24
N THR A 3 19.78 -2.60 17.00
CA THR A 3 18.53 -3.21 16.59
C THR A 3 17.97 -2.35 15.45
N VAL A 4 17.94 -2.88 14.24
CA VAL A 4 17.22 -2.25 13.14
C VAL A 4 15.75 -2.16 13.58
N GLY A 5 15.34 -0.97 14.02
CA GLY A 5 14.00 -0.72 14.53
C GLY A 5 12.98 -1.10 13.47
N LYS A 6 11.95 -1.86 13.86
CA LYS A 6 10.82 -2.21 13.00
C LYS A 6 10.33 -0.92 12.31
N PRO A 7 10.17 -0.89 10.98
CA PRO A 7 9.70 0.31 10.29
C PRO A 7 8.39 0.75 10.92
N SER A 8 8.34 2.01 11.37
CA SER A 8 7.17 2.55 12.06
C SER A 8 6.06 2.75 11.03
N GLU A 9 5.04 1.91 11.10
CA GLU A 9 3.80 2.15 10.36
C GLU A 9 3.13 3.41 10.91
N LYS A 10 2.72 4.33 10.03
CA LYS A 10 1.96 5.53 10.39
C LYS A 10 0.50 5.32 10.05
N ILE A 11 -0.40 5.61 10.99
CA ILE A 11 -1.84 5.61 10.74
C ILE A 11 -2.19 6.86 9.93
N VAL A 12 -2.91 6.66 8.84
CA VAL A 12 -3.40 7.72 7.96
C VAL A 12 -4.90 7.54 7.81
N SER A 13 -5.66 8.61 8.04
CA SER A 13 -7.09 8.66 7.73
C SER A 13 -7.29 9.05 6.27
N LEU A 14 -8.18 8.36 5.58
CA LEU A 14 -8.47 8.56 4.16
C LEU A 14 -9.98 8.64 3.93
N HIS A 15 -10.39 9.53 3.04
CA HIS A 15 -11.78 9.62 2.59
C HIS A 15 -11.91 8.81 1.30
N ILE A 16 -12.75 7.77 1.32
CA ILE A 16 -13.04 6.93 0.15
C ILE A 16 -14.56 6.79 -0.03
N PRO A 17 -15.03 6.66 -1.27
CA PRO A 17 -16.43 6.32 -1.54
C PRO A 17 -16.83 5.01 -0.84
N PRO A 18 -18.03 4.91 -0.24
CA PRO A 18 -18.47 3.70 0.47
C PRO A 18 -18.40 2.43 -0.39
N GLN A 19 -18.74 2.55 -1.68
CA GLN A 19 -18.75 1.42 -2.62
C GLN A 19 -17.34 0.85 -2.83
N LEU A 20 -16.31 1.70 -2.76
CA LEU A 20 -14.92 1.25 -2.86
C LEU A 20 -14.46 0.54 -1.60
N LEU A 21 -14.91 1.00 -0.43
CA LEU A 21 -14.65 0.32 0.84
C LEU A 21 -15.31 -1.05 0.87
N GLU A 22 -16.56 -1.17 0.42
CA GLU A 22 -17.27 -2.46 0.31
C GLU A 22 -16.52 -3.45 -0.58
N GLN A 23 -15.99 -3.00 -1.72
CA GLN A 23 -15.19 -3.87 -2.58
C GLN A 23 -13.87 -4.27 -1.94
N LEU A 24 -13.21 -3.36 -1.22
CA LEU A 24 -12.00 -3.67 -0.46
C LEU A 24 -12.27 -4.70 0.63
N ASP A 25 -13.39 -4.58 1.33
CA ASP A 25 -13.85 -5.51 2.37
C ASP A 25 -14.10 -6.89 1.80
N ALA A 26 -14.76 -6.98 0.64
CA ALA A 26 -15.00 -8.25 -0.02
C ALA A 26 -13.69 -9.00 -0.36
N LEU A 27 -12.58 -8.30 -0.61
CA LEU A 27 -11.27 -8.94 -0.82
C LEU A 27 -10.70 -9.52 0.47
N VAL A 28 -10.90 -8.84 1.60
CA VAL A 28 -10.49 -9.32 2.92
C VAL A 28 -11.35 -10.50 3.35
N GLU A 29 -12.67 -10.41 3.18
CA GLU A 29 -13.63 -11.48 3.51
C GLU A 29 -13.38 -12.77 2.73
N LYS A 30 -12.98 -12.65 1.46
CA LYS A 30 -12.58 -13.78 0.62
C LYS A 30 -11.20 -14.37 0.97
N GLY A 31 -10.49 -13.77 1.92
CA GLY A 31 -9.18 -14.23 2.38
C GLY A 31 -8.01 -13.88 1.44
N LEU A 32 -8.21 -13.00 0.45
CA LEU A 32 -7.12 -12.55 -0.43
C LEU A 32 -6.13 -11.64 0.31
N PHE A 33 -6.62 -10.91 1.31
CA PHE A 33 -5.82 -10.07 2.20
C PHE A 33 -6.21 -10.35 3.65
N LYS A 34 -5.24 -10.27 4.56
CA LYS A 34 -5.43 -10.48 6.00
C LYS A 34 -6.24 -9.35 6.63
N ASN A 35 -6.13 -8.14 6.10
CA ASN A 35 -6.84 -6.95 6.56
C ASN A 35 -6.82 -5.83 5.52
N ARG A 36 -7.59 -4.78 5.78
CA ARG A 36 -7.68 -3.58 4.92
C ARG A 36 -6.32 -2.90 4.72
N SER A 37 -5.49 -2.81 5.76
CA SER A 37 -4.18 -2.14 5.68
C SER A 37 -3.23 -2.85 4.72
N GLU A 38 -3.25 -4.18 4.68
CA GLU A 38 -2.49 -4.97 3.70
C GLU A 38 -2.99 -4.74 2.27
N ALA A 39 -4.31 -4.76 2.07
CA ALA A 39 -4.91 -4.52 0.76
C ALA A 39 -4.61 -3.10 0.23
N VAL A 40 -4.73 -2.09 1.09
CA VAL A 40 -4.39 -0.69 0.76
C VAL A 40 -2.91 -0.54 0.44
N ARG A 41 -2.02 -1.17 1.22
CA ARG A 41 -0.58 -1.14 0.95
C ARG A 41 -0.26 -1.75 -0.42
N TYR A 42 -0.89 -2.88 -0.74
CA TYR A 42 -0.73 -3.51 -2.05
C TYR A 42 -1.20 -2.59 -3.19
N ALA A 43 -2.37 -1.96 -3.04
CA ALA A 43 -2.88 -0.99 -4.02
C ALA A 43 -1.93 0.20 -4.22
N ILE A 44 -1.37 0.75 -3.13
CA ILE A 44 -0.37 1.84 -3.19
C ILE A 44 0.88 1.38 -3.94
N LEU A 45 1.38 0.16 -3.67
CA LEU A 45 2.55 -0.38 -4.37
C LEU A 45 2.31 -0.56 -5.87
N LEU A 46 1.13 -1.05 -6.25
CA LEU A 46 0.74 -1.14 -7.66
C LEU A 46 0.72 0.24 -8.33
N LEU A 47 0.13 1.24 -7.66
CA LEU A 47 0.09 2.61 -8.15
C LEU A 47 1.50 3.19 -8.33
N LEU A 48 2.36 3.07 -7.32
CA LEU A 48 3.73 3.56 -7.39
C LEU A 48 4.54 2.86 -8.49
N ARG A 49 4.32 1.57 -8.72
CA ARG A 49 4.94 0.82 -9.81
C ARG A 49 4.48 1.32 -11.18
N GLU A 50 3.17 1.50 -11.36
CA GLU A 50 2.58 2.02 -12.60
C GLU A 50 3.17 3.38 -12.97
N TYR A 51 3.43 4.21 -11.97
CA TYR A 51 3.96 5.56 -12.14
C TYR A 51 5.47 5.68 -11.88
N ALA A 52 6.20 4.57 -11.74
CA ALA A 52 7.65 4.59 -11.47
C ALA A 52 8.46 5.29 -12.58
N TRP A 53 7.96 5.29 -13.82
CA TRP A 53 8.53 6.06 -14.92
C TRP A 53 8.39 7.60 -14.82
N LEU A 54 7.36 8.12 -14.14
CA LEU A 54 7.22 9.55 -13.87
C LEU A 54 8.28 9.99 -12.84
N ALA A 55 8.52 9.13 -11.86
CA ALA A 55 9.56 9.26 -10.85
C ALA A 55 10.99 9.25 -11.44
N ALA A 56 11.22 8.69 -12.62
CA ALA A 56 12.53 8.75 -13.28
C ALA A 56 12.89 10.18 -13.76
N ARG A 57 11.93 11.11 -13.81
CA ARG A 57 12.20 12.55 -14.03
C ARG A 57 12.42 13.33 -12.72
N GLU A 58 11.99 12.80 -11.57
CA GLU A 58 12.24 13.34 -10.23
C GLU A 58 12.31 12.21 -9.17
N ASN A 59 13.53 11.72 -8.91
CA ASN A 59 14.06 11.08 -7.68
C ASN A 59 13.12 10.30 -6.70
N LEU A 60 12.10 9.58 -7.17
CA LEU A 60 11.25 8.74 -6.31
C LEU A 60 11.75 7.28 -6.37
N MET A 61 12.50 6.91 -5.33
CA MET A 61 13.14 5.61 -5.07
C MET A 61 12.28 4.39 -5.48
N MET A 62 12.86 3.51 -6.30
CA MET A 62 12.32 2.18 -6.57
C MET A 62 12.29 1.34 -5.28
N VAL A 63 11.11 0.84 -4.90
CA VAL A 63 10.98 -0.23 -3.90
C VAL A 63 11.00 -1.57 -4.65
N PRO A 64 12.05 -2.40 -4.52
CA PRO A 64 12.03 -3.73 -5.11
C PRO A 64 11.13 -4.64 -4.25
N LEU A 65 10.16 -5.29 -4.89
CA LEU A 65 9.42 -6.39 -4.29
C LEU A 65 10.34 -7.63 -4.30
N ARG A 66 10.71 -8.13 -3.13
CA ARG A 66 11.27 -9.47 -2.95
C ARG A 66 10.17 -10.48 -2.73
#